data_AF-A0A6L9KUN4-F1
#
_entry.id   AF-A0A6L9KUN4-F1
#
_cell.length_a   1.000
_cell.length_b   1.000
_cell.length_c   1.000
_cell.angle_alpha   90.00
_cell.angle_beta   90.00
_cell.angle_gamma   90.00
#
_symmetry.space_group_name_H-M   'P 1'
#
loop_
_entity.id
_entity.type
_entity.pdbx_description
1 polymer ?
#
loop_
_entity_poly.entity_id
_entity_poly.type
_entity_poly.pdbx_seq_one_letter_code
_entity_poly.pdbx_strand_id
1 'polypeptide(L)'
;VGVAVYRDPTQAAVSQPAAIPAQMLDFARDALQDALKDPAALGRALGEYMTEPKANVWFPATEAQSHPAGLAPGASGGKIQLDRRTKMMFDAKHIFINGESFRAGRRDATLMQRLADQRYLAQADVARLSSEARCLLQDWQQAGWLHQL
;
A
#
# COMPACT_ATOMS: atom_id res chain seq x y z
N VAL A 1 0.55 11.64 8.76
CA VAL A 1 1.69 12.58 8.64
C VAL A 1 1.10 13.93 8.25
N GLY A 2 1.44 15.02 8.96
CA GLY A 2 0.82 16.34 8.82
C GLY A 2 -0.51 16.48 9.60
N VAL A 3 -0.44 16.62 10.93
CA VAL A 3 -1.64 16.65 11.79
C VAL A 3 -2.32 18.02 11.82
N ALA A 4 -1.57 19.10 11.51
CA ALA A 4 -2.13 20.43 11.47
C ALA A 4 -2.86 20.67 10.14
N VAL A 5 -4.15 21.01 10.22
CA VAL A 5 -4.90 21.55 9.09
C VAL A 5 -4.54 23.03 8.94
N TYR A 6 -4.34 23.51 7.71
CA TYR A 6 -4.09 24.93 7.45
C TYR A 6 -5.20 25.79 8.05
N ARG A 7 -4.82 26.88 8.70
CA ARG A 7 -5.74 27.88 9.27
C ARG A 7 -5.17 29.27 9.01
N ASP A 8 -6.02 30.18 8.59
CA ASP A 8 -5.68 31.56 8.23
C ASP A 8 -6.51 32.61 9.01
N PRO A 9 -6.70 32.47 10.34
CA PRO A 9 -7.61 33.32 11.11
C PRO A 9 -7.20 34.81 11.14
N THR A 10 -5.95 35.12 10.81
CA THR A 10 -5.39 36.47 10.79
C THR A 10 -5.13 36.98 9.36
N GLN A 11 -5.58 36.26 8.33
CA GLN A 11 -5.36 36.67 6.95
C GLN A 11 -6.28 37.84 6.58
N ALA A 12 -5.66 38.96 6.21
CA ALA A 12 -6.38 40.12 5.71
C ALA A 12 -7.01 39.83 4.33
N ALA A 13 -8.03 40.62 3.97
CA ALA A 13 -8.66 40.54 2.65
C ALA A 13 -7.61 40.72 1.54
N VAL A 14 -7.58 39.78 0.58
CA VAL A 14 -6.62 39.79 -0.52
C VAL A 14 -7.10 40.69 -1.65
N SER A 15 -6.21 41.51 -2.21
CA SER A 15 -6.49 42.32 -3.40
C SER A 15 -6.26 41.57 -4.71
N GLN A 16 -5.54 40.44 -4.67
CA GLN A 16 -5.24 39.56 -5.80
C GLN A 16 -5.69 38.13 -5.50
N PRO A 17 -6.94 37.77 -5.80
CA PRO A 17 -7.51 36.47 -5.39
C PRO A 17 -6.85 35.26 -6.08
N ALA A 18 -6.13 35.46 -7.19
CA ALA A 18 -5.39 34.40 -7.87
C ALA A 18 -3.99 34.15 -7.30
N ALA A 19 -3.50 35.00 -6.39
CA ALA A 19 -2.18 34.84 -5.79
C ALA A 19 -2.25 33.83 -4.62
N ILE A 20 -1.28 32.91 -4.56
CA ILE A 20 -1.10 32.04 -3.39
C ILE A 20 -0.58 32.92 -2.24
N PRO A 21 -1.27 32.99 -1.08
CA PRO A 21 -0.80 33.77 0.06
C PRO A 21 0.56 33.27 0.57
N ALA A 22 1.47 34.18 0.90
CA ALA A 22 2.79 33.82 1.42
C ALA A 22 2.70 32.93 2.69
N GLN A 23 1.75 33.23 3.58
CA GLN A 23 1.52 32.44 4.80
C GLN A 23 1.12 30.98 4.50
N MET A 24 0.41 30.74 3.39
CA MET A 24 0.09 29.39 2.94
C MET A 24 1.33 28.63 2.48
N LEU A 25 2.25 29.30 1.78
CA LEU A 25 3.52 28.71 1.37
C LEU A 25 4.41 28.38 2.58
N ASP A 26 4.47 29.26 3.56
CA ASP A 26 5.24 29.05 4.79
C ASP A 26 4.68 27.86 5.58
N PHE A 27 3.35 27.81 5.76
CA PHE A 27 2.69 26.66 6.38
C PHE A 27 3.00 25.35 5.64
N ALA A 28 2.90 25.34 4.31
CA ALA A 28 3.18 24.14 3.52
C ALA A 28 4.64 23.68 3.68
N ARG A 29 5.58 24.63 3.75
CA ARG A 29 7.00 24.34 4.00
C ARG A 29 7.21 23.71 5.38
N ASP A 30 6.63 24.30 6.42
CA ASP A 30 6.76 23.81 7.79
C ASP A 30 6.12 22.41 7.93
N ALA A 31 4.95 22.21 7.32
CA ALA A 31 4.29 20.91 7.30
C ALA A 31 5.13 19.82 6.61
N LEU A 32 5.82 20.16 5.51
CA LEU A 32 6.76 19.25 4.85
C LEU A 32 7.98 18.97 5.72
N GLN A 33 8.55 19.98 6.36
CA GLN A 33 9.69 19.81 7.27
C GLN A 33 9.32 18.92 8.46
N ASP A 34 8.15 19.13 9.05
CA ASP A 34 7.61 18.32 10.14
C ASP A 34 7.35 16.88 9.70
N ALA A 35 6.77 16.69 8.51
CA ALA A 35 6.56 15.37 7.93
C ALA A 35 7.88 14.61 7.76
N LEU A 36 8.94 15.30 7.32
CA LEU A 36 10.27 14.73 7.10
C LEU A 36 11.02 14.42 8.41
N LYS A 37 10.54 14.86 9.58
CA LYS A 37 11.09 14.43 10.88
C LYS A 37 10.87 12.94 11.13
N ASP A 38 9.87 12.31 10.50
CA ASP A 38 9.74 10.85 10.48
C ASP A 38 10.65 10.27 9.38
N PRO A 39 11.76 9.58 9.71
CA PRO A 39 12.69 9.05 8.72
C PRO A 39 12.06 7.96 7.83
N ALA A 40 10.92 7.39 8.21
CA ALA A 40 10.19 6.44 7.38
C ALA A 40 9.16 7.11 6.45
N ALA A 41 8.84 8.40 6.64
CA ALA A 41 7.78 9.06 5.89
C ALA A 41 8.08 9.15 4.39
N LEU A 42 9.30 9.55 4.03
CA LEU A 42 9.69 9.68 2.63
C LEU A 42 9.70 8.32 1.91
N GLY A 43 10.32 7.29 2.52
CA GLY A 43 10.37 5.95 1.94
C GLY A 43 8.97 5.36 1.74
N ARG A 44 8.08 5.58 2.72
CA ARG A 44 6.68 5.14 2.64
C ARG A 44 5.94 5.83 1.49
N ALA A 45 5.99 7.16 1.45
CA ALA A 45 5.31 7.95 0.42
C ALA A 45 5.82 7.60 -0.99
N LEU A 46 7.13 7.39 -1.14
CA LEU A 46 7.71 6.98 -2.41
C LEU A 46 7.22 5.59 -2.84
N GLY A 47 7.20 4.61 -1.92
CA GLY A 47 6.75 3.26 -2.23
C GLY A 47 5.27 3.19 -2.60
N GLU A 48 4.42 3.91 -1.87
CA GLU A 48 2.99 4.07 -2.19
C GLU A 48 2.83 4.67 -3.58
N TYR A 49 3.45 5.82 -3.85
CA TYR A 49 3.38 6.49 -5.16
C TYR A 49 3.87 5.61 -6.32
N MET A 50 4.97 4.87 -6.14
CA MET A 50 5.54 4.02 -7.19
C MET A 50 4.66 2.81 -7.52
N THR A 51 3.93 2.31 -6.52
CA THR A 51 3.04 1.15 -6.67
C THR A 51 1.62 1.54 -7.01
N GLU A 52 1.23 2.81 -6.91
CA GLU A 52 -0.12 3.25 -7.26
C GLU A 52 -0.44 2.92 -8.74
N PRO A 53 -1.57 2.24 -9.00
CA PRO A 53 -2.02 1.96 -10.36
C PRO A 53 -2.48 3.27 -11.03
N LYS A 54 -2.39 3.32 -12.36
CA LYS A 54 -2.95 4.46 -13.10
C LYS A 54 -4.47 4.51 -12.88
N ALA A 55 -5.05 5.71 -12.91
CA ALA A 55 -6.49 5.90 -12.69
C ALA A 55 -7.42 5.07 -13.60
N ASN A 56 -6.92 4.64 -14.77
CA ASN A 56 -7.67 3.80 -15.72
C ASN A 56 -7.43 2.29 -15.55
N VAL A 57 -6.62 1.87 -14.58
CA VAL A 57 -6.39 0.46 -14.26
C VAL A 57 -7.42 0.05 -13.22
N TRP A 58 -8.31 -0.84 -13.62
CA TRP A 58 -9.31 -1.43 -12.73
C TRP A 58 -8.99 -2.91 -12.51
N PHE A 59 -9.35 -3.42 -11.33
CA PHE A 59 -9.30 -4.83 -11.01
C PHE A 59 -10.73 -5.36 -10.94
N PRO A 60 -11.10 -6.40 -11.72
CA PRO A 60 -12.35 -7.09 -11.48
C PRO A 60 -12.29 -7.66 -10.08
N ALA A 61 -13.21 -7.19 -9.23
CA ALA A 61 -13.51 -7.91 -8.00
C ALA A 61 -13.82 -9.34 -8.43
N THR A 62 -13.07 -10.31 -7.92
CA THR A 62 -13.46 -11.70 -8.10
C THR A 62 -14.79 -11.84 -7.38
N GLU A 63 -15.89 -11.98 -8.14
CA GLU A 63 -17.10 -12.60 -7.62
C GLU A 63 -16.61 -13.88 -6.95
N ALA A 64 -16.82 -13.99 -5.64
CA ALA A 64 -16.39 -15.14 -4.89
C ALA A 64 -17.01 -16.37 -5.57
N GLN A 65 -16.23 -17.04 -6.42
CA GLN A 65 -16.64 -18.32 -6.98
C GLN A 65 -16.94 -19.17 -5.76
N SER A 66 -18.20 -19.58 -5.63
CA SER A 66 -18.78 -20.29 -4.50
C SER A 66 -18.08 -21.63 -4.27
N HIS A 67 -16.85 -21.57 -3.76
CA HIS A 67 -16.07 -22.68 -3.27
C HIS A 67 -15.41 -22.20 -1.97
N PRO A 68 -15.88 -22.67 -0.80
CA PRO A 68 -15.27 -22.35 0.48
C PRO A 68 -13.99 -23.19 0.63
N ALA A 69 -12.98 -22.85 -0.16
CA ALA A 69 -11.60 -23.25 0.06
C ALA A 69 -10.68 -22.03 -0.02
N GLY A 70 -11.24 -20.84 0.20
CA GLY A 70 -10.49 -19.64 0.55
C GLY A 70 -9.56 -19.97 1.71
N LEU A 71 -8.39 -19.31 1.74
CA LEU A 71 -7.19 -19.50 2.58
C LEU A 71 -7.45 -19.64 4.10
N ALA A 72 -8.34 -20.53 4.52
CA ALA A 72 -8.75 -20.78 5.87
C ALA A 72 -7.56 -21.36 6.63
N PRO A 73 -7.47 -21.13 7.95
CA PRO A 73 -6.45 -21.77 8.77
C PRO A 73 -6.62 -23.29 8.71
N GLY A 74 -5.82 -23.96 7.87
CA GLY A 74 -5.86 -25.41 7.65
C GLY A 74 -6.17 -25.86 6.22
N ALA A 75 -6.65 -24.98 5.34
CA ALA A 75 -6.68 -25.25 3.90
C ALA A 75 -5.30 -24.93 3.33
N SER A 76 -4.59 -25.92 2.80
CA SER A 76 -3.33 -25.73 2.09
C SER A 76 -3.57 -24.83 0.87
N GLY A 77 -3.47 -23.52 1.05
CA GLY A 77 -3.64 -22.53 -0.01
C GLY A 77 -2.84 -22.91 -1.24
N GLY A 78 -3.46 -22.86 -2.41
CA GLY A 78 -2.78 -23.15 -3.68
C GLY A 78 -1.60 -22.21 -3.91
N LYS A 79 -0.87 -22.44 -5.00
CA LYS A 79 0.09 -21.44 -5.47
C LYS A 79 -0.67 -20.13 -5.73
N ILE A 80 -0.09 -19.00 -5.34
CA ILE A 80 -0.64 -17.69 -5.65
C ILE A 80 0.21 -16.98 -6.69
N GLN A 81 -0.41 -16.12 -7.50
CA GLN A 81 0.25 -15.28 -8.48
C GLN A 81 -0.36 -13.87 -8.48
N LEU A 82 0.47 -12.83 -8.50
CA LEU A 82 0.00 -11.46 -8.62
C LEU A 82 -0.68 -11.25 -9.98
N ASP A 83 -1.78 -10.50 -10.00
CA ASP A 83 -2.38 -10.03 -11.25
C ASP A 83 -1.35 -9.22 -12.04
N ARG A 84 -1.42 -9.28 -13.37
CA ARG A 84 -0.48 -8.58 -14.26
C ARG A 84 -0.46 -7.06 -14.05
N ARG A 85 -1.56 -6.50 -13.55
CA ARG A 85 -1.71 -5.06 -13.25
C ARG A 85 -1.22 -4.69 -11.86
N THR A 86 -1.05 -5.66 -10.97
CA THR A 86 -0.58 -5.43 -9.60
C THR A 86 0.88 -5.02 -9.59
N LYS A 87 1.14 -3.87 -8.97
CA LYS A 87 2.48 -3.38 -8.67
C LYS A 87 2.76 -3.64 -7.21
N MET A 88 3.85 -4.35 -6.95
CA MET A 88 4.32 -4.65 -5.61
C MET A 88 5.80 -4.31 -5.52
N MET A 89 6.21 -3.66 -4.45
CA MET A 89 7.61 -3.29 -4.16
C MET A 89 7.87 -3.47 -2.67
N PHE A 90 9.12 -3.33 -2.25
CA PHE A 90 9.46 -3.34 -0.83
C PHE A 90 10.69 -2.46 -0.54
N ASP A 91 10.80 -2.04 0.71
CA ASP A 91 12.03 -1.51 1.29
C ASP A 91 12.42 -2.36 2.52
N ALA A 92 13.38 -1.88 3.31
CA ALA A 92 13.84 -2.60 4.51
C ALA A 92 12.77 -2.75 5.61
N LYS A 93 11.69 -1.97 5.58
CA LYS A 93 10.66 -1.86 6.63
C LYS A 93 9.23 -2.14 6.13
N HIS A 94 8.97 -2.00 4.85
CA HIS A 94 7.62 -2.01 4.28
C HIS A 94 7.53 -2.85 3.02
N ILE A 95 6.34 -3.40 2.81
CA ILE A 95 5.85 -3.92 1.55
C ILE A 95 4.86 -2.90 1.00
N PHE A 96 4.98 -2.57 -0.27
CA PHE A 96 4.10 -1.67 -0.99
C PHE A 96 3.33 -2.45 -2.03
N ILE A 97 2.02 -2.22 -2.14
CA ILE A 97 1.19 -2.85 -3.16
C ILE A 97 0.06 -1.91 -3.55
N ASN A 98 -0.05 -1.61 -4.84
CA ASN A 98 -1.12 -0.79 -5.43
C ASN A 98 -1.42 0.54 -4.71
N GLY A 99 -0.41 1.21 -4.15
CA GLY A 99 -0.59 2.48 -3.44
C GLY A 99 -0.72 2.34 -1.91
N GLU A 100 -0.78 1.12 -1.40
CA GLU A 100 -0.84 0.83 0.04
C GLU A 100 0.51 0.36 0.59
N SER A 101 0.76 0.63 1.87
CA SER A 101 1.98 0.21 2.57
C SER A 101 1.68 -0.62 3.82
N PHE A 102 2.41 -1.72 3.97
CA PHE A 102 2.26 -2.66 5.08
C PHE A 102 3.62 -2.93 5.73
N ARG A 103 3.64 -3.08 7.05
CA ARG A 103 4.83 -3.56 7.75
C ARG A 103 4.79 -5.08 7.81
N ALA A 104 5.85 -5.72 7.31
CA ALA A 104 6.05 -7.15 7.44
C ALA A 104 7.32 -7.40 8.26
N GLY A 105 7.25 -8.30 9.24
CA GLY A 105 8.38 -8.67 10.08
C GLY A 105 8.87 -10.09 9.78
N ARG A 106 10.15 -10.33 10.04
CA ARG A 106 10.74 -11.68 10.09
C ARG A 106 10.44 -12.49 8.82
N ARG A 107 9.78 -13.64 8.98
CA ARG A 107 9.49 -14.61 7.91
C ARG A 107 8.54 -14.04 6.86
N ASP A 108 7.52 -13.32 7.28
CA ASP A 108 6.54 -12.77 6.35
C ASP A 108 7.18 -11.74 5.43
N ALA A 109 8.13 -10.94 5.94
CA ALA A 109 8.91 -10.02 5.12
C ALA A 109 9.65 -10.75 3.99
N THR A 110 10.36 -11.84 4.30
CA THR A 110 11.09 -12.64 3.30
C THR A 110 10.14 -13.26 2.26
N LEU A 111 8.97 -13.75 2.69
CA LEU A 111 8.00 -14.36 1.78
C LEU A 111 7.30 -13.31 0.91
N MET A 112 7.00 -12.12 1.43
CA MET A 112 6.43 -11.02 0.68
C MET A 112 7.43 -10.40 -0.30
N GLN A 113 8.71 -10.31 0.05
CA GLN A 113 9.78 -9.92 -0.87
C GLN A 113 9.88 -10.93 -2.04
N ARG A 114 9.85 -12.23 -1.73
CA ARG A 114 9.80 -13.28 -2.76
C ARG A 114 8.59 -13.14 -3.67
N LEU A 115 7.40 -12.88 -3.11
CA LEU A 115 6.19 -12.65 -3.89
C LEU A 115 6.32 -11.41 -4.79
N ALA A 116 6.91 -10.32 -4.30
CA ALA A 116 7.15 -9.11 -5.08
C ALA A 116 8.10 -9.37 -6.27
N ASP A 117 9.24 -10.02 -6.01
CA ASP A 117 10.27 -10.29 -7.03
C ASP A 117 9.81 -11.33 -8.07
N GLN A 118 9.25 -12.45 -7.61
CA GLN A 118 8.89 -13.58 -8.46
C GLN A 118 7.49 -13.45 -9.06
N ARG A 119 6.66 -12.56 -8.50
CA ARG A 119 5.23 -12.40 -8.80
C ARG A 119 4.38 -13.63 -8.53
N TYR A 120 4.94 -14.66 -7.90
CA TYR A 120 4.21 -15.84 -7.44
C TYR A 120 4.81 -16.34 -6.12
N LEU A 121 4.00 -17.09 -5.37
CA LEU A 121 4.44 -17.79 -4.17
C LEU A 121 3.90 -19.22 -4.19
N ALA A 122 4.78 -20.20 -4.00
CA ALA A 122 4.40 -21.61 -4.02
C ALA A 122 3.54 -21.96 -2.80
N GLN A 123 2.67 -22.98 -2.92
CA GLN A 123 1.80 -23.45 -1.83
C GLN A 123 2.57 -23.70 -0.53
N ALA A 124 3.76 -24.32 -0.59
CA ALA A 124 4.58 -24.59 0.58
C ALA A 124 5.04 -23.30 1.30
N ASP A 125 5.26 -22.23 0.55
CA ASP A 125 5.63 -20.93 1.10
C ASP A 125 4.40 -20.17 1.62
N VAL A 126 3.25 -20.26 0.94
CA VAL A 126 1.97 -19.71 1.42
C VAL A 126 1.58 -20.32 2.77
N ALA A 127 1.78 -21.64 2.94
CA ALA A 127 1.52 -22.34 4.20
C ALA A 127 2.39 -21.87 5.36
N ARG A 128 3.52 -21.21 5.10
CA ARG A 128 4.47 -20.72 6.11
C ARG A 128 4.17 -19.29 6.58
N LEU A 129 3.26 -18.58 5.91
CA LEU A 129 2.83 -17.24 6.27
C LEU A 129 2.04 -17.26 7.59
N SER A 130 2.21 -16.19 8.37
CA SER A 130 1.37 -15.95 9.54
C SER A 130 -0.12 -15.86 9.17
N SER A 131 -0.99 -15.96 10.17
CA SER A 131 -2.43 -15.75 9.98
C SER A 131 -2.74 -14.33 9.49
N GLU A 132 -2.03 -13.32 9.99
CA GLU A 132 -2.17 -11.92 9.59
C GLU A 132 -1.78 -11.74 8.12
N ALA A 133 -0.65 -12.29 7.70
CA ALA A 133 -0.23 -12.23 6.31
C ALA A 133 -1.19 -12.99 5.38
N ARG A 134 -1.76 -14.11 5.82
CA ARG A 134 -2.80 -14.84 5.07
C ARG A 134 -4.10 -14.04 4.96
N CYS A 135 -4.47 -13.29 5.99
CA CYS A 135 -5.62 -12.38 5.94
C CYS A 135 -5.41 -11.32 4.84
N LEU A 136 -4.24 -10.68 4.82
CA LEU A 136 -3.91 -9.70 3.77
C LEU A 136 -3.95 -10.31 2.36
N LEU A 137 -3.46 -11.54 2.19
CA LEU A 137 -3.57 -12.22 0.89
C LEU A 137 -5.02 -12.47 0.47
N GLN A 138 -5.92 -12.76 1.41
CA GLN A 138 -7.35 -12.89 1.11
C GLN A 138 -7.96 -11.55 0.68
N ASP A 139 -7.63 -10.47 1.37
CA ASP A 139 -8.09 -9.12 1.01
C ASP A 139 -7.60 -8.74 -0.39
N TRP A 140 -6.33 -9.01 -0.68
CA TRP A 140 -5.75 -8.77 -2.01
C TRP A 140 -6.36 -9.66 -3.09
N GLN A 141 -6.74 -10.90 -2.76
CA GLN A 141 -7.46 -11.77 -3.68
C GLN A 141 -8.84 -11.21 -3.99
N GLN A 142 -9.61 -10.78 -2.97
CA GLN A 142 -10.93 -10.18 -3.15
C GLN A 142 -10.86 -8.88 -3.97
N ALA A 143 -9.80 -8.09 -3.76
CA ALA A 143 -9.51 -6.90 -4.56
C ALA A 143 -9.03 -7.20 -5.99
N GLY A 144 -8.84 -8.48 -6.36
CA GLY A 144 -8.37 -8.91 -7.67
C GLY A 144 -6.87 -8.63 -7.92
N TRP A 145 -6.09 -8.32 -6.87
CA TRP A 145 -4.66 -8.01 -6.99
C TRP A 145 -3.80 -9.27 -7.12
N LEU A 146 -4.33 -10.42 -6.74
CA LEU A 146 -3.69 -11.71 -6.91
C LEU A 146 -4.74 -12.80 -7.16
N HIS A 147 -4.26 -13.92 -7.70
CA HIS A 147 -5.07 -15.07 -8.05
C HIS A 147 -4.48 -16.33 -7.43
N GLN A 148 -5.35 -17.24 -7.01
CA GLN A 148 -4.97 -18.61 -6.70
C GLN A 148 -4.93 -19.41 -8.01
N LEU A 149 -3.89 -20.24 -8.16
CA LEU A 149 -3.68 -21.16 -9.28
C LEU A 149 -3.93 -22.61 -8.88
#